data_AF-A0A2H0PC45-F1
#
_entry.id   AF-A0A2H0PC45-F1
#
_cell.length_a   1.000
_cell.length_b   1.000
_cell.length_c   1.000
_cell.angle_alpha   90.00
_cell.angle_beta   90.00
_cell.angle_gamma   90.00
#
_symmetry.space_group_name_H-M   'P 1'
#
loop_
_entity.id
_entity.type
_entity.pdbx_description
1 polymer ?
#
loop_
_entity_poly.entity_id
_entity_poly.type
_entity_poly.pdbx_seq_one_letter_code
_entity_poly.pdbx_strand_id
1 'polypeptide(L)'
;MPFNQKISLQETVGGKTITLQTGTLAKQAGGSVTVHLEGTIVFSAATVQKNPKEVHFVPLTSDYRERAYATGRVPGGFFKREMRPRDKETLTSRLIDRPIRPLFPEGWNHETSVQSIVVQCDLVNDADVLAINGASASLMLSDAPWNGPVGGLRICRVNGAFIVFPTWEERSLADLELIVAGKKDALLMVEGSAQEVSEEVFAEALDLAQMEINKLCELQLNLLKQSEASGRKVAKKQLKTVEIPAAVDALVRSRCEDAIKKALRAKHDKHGLDAQVDALKDAVKKELDEKKADAAYADGAKWVGKIVEDILYVQSRALTLDEKQRPDGRGFEEIRPIEIMMRPFARLHGSVVFQRGQTQAFCSATLGTPGDMQIMDVIEGEYKERFMLHYNFPSFSVGEVRPERGPGRREIGHGALARRSIAALLPPVDEFPYTLRIVSEIWESNGSSSMASV
;
A
#
# COMPACT_ATOMS: atom_id res chain seq x y z
N MET A 1 -22.92 -27.76 12.52
CA MET A 1 -23.62 -26.45 12.54
C MET A 1 -22.64 -25.39 12.07
N PRO A 2 -23.03 -24.43 11.21
CA PRO A 2 -22.15 -23.29 10.95
C PRO A 2 -21.88 -22.59 12.28
N PHE A 3 -20.60 -22.38 12.59
CA PHE A 3 -20.17 -21.68 13.79
C PHE A 3 -20.60 -20.22 13.65
N ASN A 4 -21.72 -19.83 14.29
CA ASN A 4 -22.14 -18.43 14.33
C ASN A 4 -21.59 -17.77 15.59
N GLN A 5 -20.89 -16.66 15.44
CA GLN A 5 -20.53 -15.83 16.58
C GLN A 5 -21.75 -15.12 17.17
N LYS A 6 -21.57 -14.50 18.35
CA LYS A 6 -22.63 -13.80 19.09
C LYS A 6 -23.37 -12.75 18.24
N ILE A 7 -22.65 -12.07 17.35
CA ILE A 7 -23.21 -11.10 16.41
C ILE A 7 -22.82 -11.55 15.00
N SER A 8 -23.80 -11.57 14.10
CA SER A 8 -23.62 -11.94 12.70
C SER A 8 -24.55 -11.09 11.84
N LEU A 9 -23.97 -10.33 10.91
CA LEU A 9 -24.71 -9.51 9.95
C LEU A 9 -24.30 -9.84 8.53
N GLN A 10 -25.24 -9.71 7.61
CA GLN A 10 -25.08 -10.10 6.22
C GLN A 10 -25.53 -8.95 5.33
N GLU A 11 -24.91 -8.80 4.17
CA GLU A 11 -25.32 -7.89 3.11
C GLU A 11 -25.13 -8.56 1.75
N THR A 12 -25.97 -8.20 0.78
CA THR A 12 -25.78 -8.64 -0.61
C THR A 12 -25.00 -7.59 -1.40
N VAL A 13 -23.80 -7.96 -1.82
CA VAL A 13 -22.85 -7.09 -2.52
C VAL A 13 -22.44 -7.77 -3.81
N GLY A 14 -22.68 -7.12 -4.95
CA GLY A 14 -22.32 -7.71 -6.25
C GLY A 14 -23.04 -9.03 -6.57
N GLY A 15 -24.21 -9.28 -5.98
CA GLY A 15 -24.95 -10.54 -6.14
C GLY A 15 -24.46 -11.69 -5.24
N LYS A 16 -23.44 -11.49 -4.41
CA LYS A 16 -22.97 -12.47 -3.41
C LYS A 16 -23.28 -11.99 -1.99
N THR A 17 -23.50 -12.93 -1.07
CA THR A 17 -23.75 -12.59 0.33
C THR A 17 -22.44 -12.55 1.11
N ILE A 18 -22.08 -11.38 1.62
CA ILE A 18 -20.97 -11.21 2.55
C ILE A 18 -21.50 -11.17 3.98
N THR A 19 -20.87 -11.92 4.88
CA THR A 19 -21.24 -11.95 6.30
C THR A 19 -20.09 -11.47 7.18
N LEU A 20 -20.37 -10.58 8.13
CA LEU A 20 -19.44 -10.15 9.17
C LEU A 20 -19.90 -10.66 10.54
N GLN A 21 -19.00 -11.29 11.28
CA GLN A 21 -19.28 -11.88 12.59
C GLN A 21 -18.29 -11.41 13.67
N THR A 22 -18.77 -11.21 14.89
CA THR A 22 -17.93 -10.82 16.04
C THR A 22 -18.52 -11.24 17.39
N GLY A 23 -17.75 -11.06 18.47
CA GLY A 23 -18.20 -11.18 19.86
C GLY A 23 -17.85 -12.48 20.57
N THR A 24 -17.44 -13.52 19.84
CA THR A 24 -17.08 -14.83 20.43
C THR A 24 -15.58 -15.09 20.41
N LEU A 25 -14.91 -14.80 19.30
CA LEU A 25 -13.51 -15.15 19.07
C LEU A 25 -12.52 -14.04 19.46
N ALA A 26 -11.32 -14.43 19.90
CA ALA A 26 -10.19 -13.54 20.20
C ALA A 26 -10.55 -12.33 21.10
N LYS A 27 -11.27 -12.57 22.19
CA LYS A 27 -11.79 -11.51 23.09
C LYS A 27 -10.70 -10.62 23.72
N GLN A 28 -9.45 -11.05 23.71
CA GLN A 28 -8.31 -10.26 24.19
C GLN A 28 -7.77 -9.25 23.17
N ALA A 29 -8.09 -9.40 21.88
CA ALA A 29 -7.74 -8.41 20.86
C ALA A 29 -8.54 -7.12 21.08
N GLY A 30 -7.98 -5.99 20.61
CA GLY A 30 -8.68 -4.71 20.61
C GLY A 30 -10.00 -4.80 19.86
N GLY A 31 -9.99 -5.43 18.68
CA GLY A 31 -11.18 -5.83 17.94
C GLY A 31 -10.93 -7.08 17.09
N SER A 32 -11.96 -7.87 16.82
CA SER A 32 -11.87 -9.09 16.01
C SER A 32 -13.14 -9.30 15.19
N VAL A 33 -12.98 -9.76 13.94
CA VAL A 33 -14.08 -10.01 13.00
C VAL A 33 -13.77 -11.24 12.17
N THR A 34 -14.78 -12.06 11.91
CA THR A 34 -14.74 -13.12 10.89
C THR A 34 -15.59 -12.70 9.71
N VAL A 35 -15.00 -12.72 8.52
CA VAL A 35 -15.64 -12.37 7.25
C VAL A 35 -15.89 -13.66 6.47
N HIS A 36 -17.10 -13.83 5.97
CA HIS A 36 -17.47 -14.94 5.09
C HIS A 36 -17.92 -14.39 3.75
N LEU A 37 -17.48 -15.05 2.69
CA LEU A 37 -18.05 -14.94 1.36
C LEU A 37 -18.20 -16.36 0.85
N GLU A 38 -19.44 -16.84 0.77
CA GLU A 38 -19.74 -18.24 0.46
C GLU A 38 -18.94 -19.21 1.37
N GLY A 39 -18.10 -20.07 0.79
CA GLY A 39 -17.30 -21.03 1.54
C GLY A 39 -15.91 -20.53 1.95
N THR A 40 -15.54 -19.28 1.61
CA THR A 40 -14.26 -18.68 1.98
C THR A 40 -14.41 -17.79 3.22
N ILE A 41 -13.51 -17.97 4.18
CA ILE A 41 -13.58 -17.35 5.51
C ILE A 41 -12.22 -16.76 5.89
N VAL A 42 -12.23 -15.49 6.28
CA VAL A 42 -11.07 -14.76 6.79
C VAL A 42 -11.34 -14.27 8.22
N PHE A 43 -10.43 -14.60 9.14
CA PHE A 43 -10.44 -14.05 10.49
C PHE A 43 -9.46 -12.88 10.57
N SER A 44 -9.91 -11.73 11.09
CA SER A 44 -9.07 -10.54 11.27
C SER A 44 -9.13 -10.02 12.71
N ALA A 45 -8.00 -9.57 13.24
CA ALA A 45 -7.90 -8.97 14.56
C ALA A 45 -6.98 -7.75 14.57
N ALA A 46 -7.38 -6.70 15.29
CA ALA A 46 -6.64 -5.46 15.47
C ALA A 46 -6.26 -5.25 16.94
N THR A 47 -5.02 -4.83 17.18
CA THR A 47 -4.49 -4.57 18.52
C THR A 47 -3.62 -3.31 18.50
N VAL A 48 -3.77 -2.47 19.51
CA VAL A 48 -3.00 -1.24 19.71
C VAL A 48 -2.16 -1.35 20.97
N GLN A 49 -0.88 -1.02 20.87
CA GLN A 49 0.01 -0.98 22.02
C GLN A 49 -0.34 0.19 22.97
N LYS A 50 -0.23 -0.06 24.27
CA LYS A 50 -0.59 0.94 25.30
C LYS A 50 0.29 2.19 25.24
N ASN A 51 1.60 2.02 25.07
CA ASN A 51 2.56 3.12 25.09
C ASN A 51 2.92 3.54 23.66
N PRO A 52 3.09 4.85 23.40
CA PRO A 52 3.55 5.35 22.13
C PRO A 52 5.03 4.98 21.89
N LYS A 53 5.44 4.93 20.62
CA LYS A 53 6.84 4.86 20.20
C LYS A 53 7.36 6.25 19.88
N GLU A 54 8.66 6.46 20.08
CA GLU A 54 9.38 7.66 19.64
C GLU A 54 9.67 7.57 18.13
N VAL A 55 8.62 7.68 17.33
CA VAL A 55 8.70 7.62 15.87
C VAL A 55 7.86 8.74 15.23
N HIS A 56 8.29 9.21 14.08
CA HIS A 56 7.63 10.26 13.29
C HIS A 56 6.74 9.71 12.17
N PHE A 57 6.36 8.43 12.24
CA PHE A 57 5.50 7.78 11.25
C PHE A 57 4.48 6.90 11.97
N VAL A 58 3.38 6.57 11.28
CA VAL A 58 2.36 5.65 11.80
C VAL A 58 2.92 4.22 11.87
N PRO A 59 3.17 3.63 13.06
CA PRO A 59 3.74 2.30 13.20
C PRO A 59 2.65 1.22 13.07
N LEU A 60 2.02 1.18 11.88
CA LEU A 60 1.05 0.18 11.48
C LEU A 60 1.75 -1.01 10.82
N THR A 61 1.43 -2.21 11.30
CA THR A 61 1.74 -3.47 10.63
C THR A 61 0.45 -4.16 10.22
N SER A 62 0.25 -4.35 8.93
CA SER A 62 -0.80 -5.21 8.38
C SER A 62 -0.18 -6.49 7.86
N ASP A 63 -0.66 -7.63 8.35
CA ASP A 63 -0.21 -8.95 7.94
C ASP A 63 -1.40 -9.79 7.48
N TYR A 64 -1.28 -10.38 6.29
CA TYR A 64 -2.18 -11.38 5.77
C TYR A 64 -1.47 -12.73 5.68
N ARG A 65 -2.13 -13.79 6.14
CA ARG A 65 -1.59 -15.15 6.16
C ARG A 65 -2.55 -16.16 5.59
N GLU A 66 -2.04 -16.97 4.69
CA GLU A 66 -2.73 -18.13 4.16
C GLU A 66 -2.16 -19.38 4.81
N ARG A 67 -3.04 -20.21 5.37
CA ARG A 67 -2.65 -21.45 6.03
C ARG A 67 -3.08 -22.64 5.18
N ALA A 68 -2.21 -23.62 5.02
CA ALA A 68 -2.52 -24.79 4.19
C ALA A 68 -3.76 -25.54 4.71
N TYR A 69 -4.00 -25.50 6.03
CA TYR A 69 -5.20 -26.10 6.63
C TYR A 69 -6.51 -25.48 6.12
N ALA A 70 -6.51 -24.25 5.58
CA ALA A 70 -7.74 -23.63 5.11
C ALA A 70 -8.35 -24.38 3.91
N THR A 71 -7.56 -25.22 3.26
CA THR A 71 -7.98 -26.16 2.20
C THR A 71 -7.78 -27.63 2.60
N GLY A 72 -7.54 -27.88 3.89
CA GLY A 72 -7.31 -29.24 4.42
C GLY A 72 -5.97 -29.85 4.00
N ARG A 73 -4.99 -29.05 3.57
CA ARG A 73 -3.69 -29.55 3.09
C ARG A 73 -2.56 -29.38 4.11
N VAL A 74 -1.56 -30.24 3.99
CA VAL A 74 -0.27 -30.09 4.69
C VAL A 74 0.68 -29.30 3.78
N PRO A 75 1.46 -28.32 4.29
CA PRO A 75 2.39 -27.54 3.46
C PRO A 75 3.39 -28.42 2.70
N GLY A 76 3.68 -28.09 1.44
CA GLY A 76 4.53 -28.90 0.55
C GLY A 76 6.01 -28.94 0.98
N GLY A 77 6.53 -27.83 1.50
CA GLY A 77 7.95 -27.67 1.82
C GLY A 77 8.53 -28.68 2.83
N PHE A 78 9.86 -28.78 2.88
CA PHE A 78 10.60 -29.75 3.70
C PHE A 78 10.15 -29.79 5.17
N PHE A 79 9.92 -28.62 5.76
CA PHE A 79 9.58 -28.47 7.18
C PHE A 79 8.09 -28.65 7.50
N LYS A 80 7.23 -28.86 6.48
CA LYS A 80 5.77 -29.05 6.65
C LYS A 80 5.08 -27.95 7.49
N ARG A 81 5.57 -26.71 7.39
CA ARG A 81 5.10 -25.53 8.14
C ARG A 81 5.21 -24.28 7.28
N GLU A 82 4.24 -23.37 7.36
CA GLU A 82 4.37 -22.07 6.70
C GLU A 82 5.41 -21.20 7.44
N MET A 83 6.43 -20.74 6.71
CA MET A 83 7.52 -19.92 7.25
C MET A 83 7.40 -18.46 6.78
N ARG A 84 8.22 -18.08 5.79
CA ARG A 84 8.22 -16.73 5.22
C ARG A 84 6.91 -16.48 4.47
N PRO A 85 6.34 -15.27 4.56
CA PRO A 85 5.20 -14.92 3.72
C PRO A 85 5.58 -15.05 2.24
N ARG A 86 4.67 -15.63 1.47
CA ARG A 86 4.74 -15.72 0.01
C ARG A 86 4.47 -14.35 -0.61
N ASP A 87 4.74 -14.22 -1.90
CA ASP A 87 4.51 -12.96 -2.62
C ASP A 87 3.04 -12.55 -2.56
N LYS A 88 2.11 -13.49 -2.79
CA LYS A 88 0.66 -13.24 -2.61
C LYS A 88 0.36 -12.69 -1.22
N GLU A 89 0.87 -13.32 -0.17
CA GLU A 89 0.62 -12.87 1.21
C GLU A 89 1.19 -11.47 1.49
N THR A 90 2.39 -11.18 0.97
CA THR A 90 3.02 -9.86 1.07
C THR A 90 2.24 -8.79 0.30
N LEU A 91 1.76 -9.13 -0.90
CA LEU A 91 0.96 -8.23 -1.75
C LEU A 91 -0.39 -7.94 -1.10
N THR A 92 -1.10 -8.95 -0.60
CA THR A 92 -2.37 -8.77 0.11
C THR A 92 -2.18 -7.96 1.39
N SER A 93 -1.10 -8.20 2.13
CA SER A 93 -0.76 -7.36 3.30
C SER A 93 -0.63 -5.87 2.94
N ARG A 94 -0.07 -5.56 1.76
CA ARG A 94 0.00 -4.19 1.25
C ARG A 94 -1.34 -3.65 0.77
N LEU A 95 -2.18 -4.50 0.17
CA LEU A 95 -3.54 -4.14 -0.25
C LEU A 95 -4.41 -3.76 0.95
N ILE A 96 -4.19 -4.39 2.10
CA ILE A 96 -4.84 -4.02 3.37
C ILE A 96 -4.27 -2.71 3.92
N ASP A 97 -2.95 -2.58 3.98
CA ASP A 97 -2.25 -1.44 4.60
C ASP A 97 -2.58 -0.10 3.91
N ARG A 98 -2.53 -0.08 2.56
CA ARG A 98 -2.69 1.14 1.74
C ARG A 98 -3.96 1.94 2.04
N PRO A 99 -5.17 1.36 2.05
CA PRO A 99 -6.39 2.12 2.30
C PRO A 99 -6.62 2.43 3.80
N ILE A 100 -6.06 1.65 4.73
CA ILE A 100 -6.32 1.88 6.18
C ILE A 100 -5.32 2.85 6.81
N ARG A 101 -4.07 2.91 6.33
CA ARG A 101 -2.99 3.75 6.88
C ARG A 101 -3.32 5.25 6.89
N PRO A 102 -3.88 5.85 5.81
CA PRO A 102 -4.15 7.29 5.78
C PRO A 102 -5.27 7.73 6.72
N LEU A 103 -6.01 6.78 7.30
CA LEU A 103 -7.18 7.07 8.14
C LEU A 103 -6.84 7.11 9.63
N PHE A 104 -5.59 6.82 9.99
CA PHE A 104 -5.08 7.17 11.30
C PHE A 104 -4.89 8.69 11.39
N PRO A 105 -5.20 9.29 12.54
CA PRO A 105 -4.98 10.71 12.78
C PRO A 105 -3.48 11.03 12.70
N GLU A 106 -3.20 12.26 12.28
CA GLU A 106 -1.85 12.78 12.19
C GLU A 106 -1.15 12.70 13.55
N GLY A 107 0.12 12.27 13.55
CA GLY A 107 0.90 12.08 14.77
C GLY A 107 0.61 10.77 15.52
N TRP A 108 -0.21 9.87 14.99
CA TRP A 108 -0.43 8.55 15.60
C TRP A 108 0.85 7.74 15.66
N ASN A 109 1.33 7.46 16.87
CA ASN A 109 2.62 6.80 17.13
C ASN A 109 2.50 5.56 18.03
N HIS A 110 1.28 5.04 18.23
CA HIS A 110 1.08 3.77 18.92
C HIS A 110 1.18 2.62 17.94
N GLU A 111 2.03 1.64 18.25
CA GLU A 111 2.15 0.43 17.43
C GLU A 111 0.80 -0.24 17.27
N THR A 112 0.36 -0.38 16.03
CA THR A 112 -0.93 -0.94 15.68
C THR A 112 -0.72 -2.14 14.77
N SER A 113 -1.24 -3.28 15.17
CA SER A 113 -1.14 -4.52 14.42
C SER A 113 -2.52 -4.95 13.95
N VAL A 114 -2.63 -5.27 12.66
CA VAL A 114 -3.82 -5.88 12.06
C VAL A 114 -3.39 -7.18 11.39
N GLN A 115 -3.93 -8.29 11.88
CA GLN A 115 -3.61 -9.62 11.37
C GLN A 115 -4.86 -10.23 10.76
N SER A 116 -4.76 -10.65 9.50
CA SER A 116 -5.79 -11.36 8.77
C SER A 116 -5.29 -12.76 8.42
N ILE A 117 -6.08 -13.78 8.71
CA ILE A 117 -5.75 -15.18 8.51
C ILE A 117 -6.87 -15.83 7.72
N VAL A 118 -6.55 -16.49 6.61
CA VAL A 118 -7.49 -17.33 5.88
C VAL A 118 -7.69 -18.61 6.69
N VAL A 119 -8.90 -18.80 7.19
CA VAL A 119 -9.23 -19.96 8.03
C VAL A 119 -9.93 -21.06 7.24
N GLN A 120 -10.63 -20.70 6.17
CA GLN A 120 -11.26 -21.62 5.23
C GLN A 120 -11.23 -21.02 3.83
N CYS A 121 -10.98 -21.82 2.80
CA CYS A 121 -11.04 -21.41 1.40
C CYS A 121 -11.81 -22.46 0.61
N ASP A 122 -12.79 -22.00 -0.18
CA ASP A 122 -13.63 -22.86 -1.03
C ASP A 122 -13.01 -23.18 -2.40
N LEU A 123 -11.81 -22.67 -2.68
CA LEU A 123 -11.11 -22.78 -3.97
C LEU A 123 -11.83 -22.11 -5.15
N VAL A 124 -12.91 -21.38 -4.89
CA VAL A 124 -13.73 -20.70 -5.91
C VAL A 124 -13.57 -19.18 -5.78
N ASN A 125 -13.57 -18.67 -4.55
CA ASN A 125 -13.49 -17.26 -4.22
C ASN A 125 -12.12 -16.92 -3.61
N ASP A 126 -11.55 -15.77 -4.01
CA ASP A 126 -10.30 -15.29 -3.41
C ASP A 126 -10.55 -14.63 -2.04
N ALA A 127 -9.62 -14.81 -1.12
CA ALA A 127 -9.75 -14.37 0.27
C ALA A 127 -9.20 -12.95 0.51
N ASP A 128 -8.48 -12.40 -0.45
CA ASP A 128 -7.68 -11.19 -0.26
C ASP A 128 -8.51 -9.93 0.03
N VAL A 129 -9.59 -9.70 -0.71
CA VAL A 129 -10.48 -8.54 -0.49
C VAL A 129 -11.34 -8.70 0.76
N LEU A 130 -11.60 -9.93 1.21
CA LEU A 130 -12.26 -10.18 2.50
C LEU A 130 -11.38 -9.72 3.66
N ALA A 131 -10.06 -9.86 3.53
CA ALA A 131 -9.11 -9.39 4.52
C ALA A 131 -9.13 -7.86 4.69
N ILE A 132 -9.39 -7.08 3.62
CA ILE A 132 -9.56 -5.62 3.71
C ILE A 132 -10.78 -5.28 4.58
N ASN A 133 -11.92 -5.91 4.31
CA ASN A 133 -13.15 -5.69 5.08
C ASN A 133 -13.00 -6.14 6.54
N GLY A 134 -12.34 -7.28 6.77
CA GLY A 134 -12.08 -7.82 8.11
C GLY A 134 -11.13 -6.92 8.90
N ALA A 135 -10.05 -6.44 8.26
CA ALA A 135 -9.11 -5.50 8.85
C ALA A 135 -9.82 -4.21 9.28
N SER A 136 -10.58 -3.60 8.36
CA SER A 136 -11.37 -2.39 8.64
C SER A 136 -12.34 -2.60 9.80
N ALA A 137 -13.17 -3.64 9.74
CA ALA A 137 -14.17 -3.91 10.77
C ALA A 137 -13.53 -4.21 12.14
N SER A 138 -12.39 -4.91 12.16
CA SER A 138 -11.63 -5.16 13.40
C SER A 138 -11.05 -3.88 14.00
N LEU A 139 -10.56 -2.94 13.18
CA LEU A 139 -10.12 -1.62 13.62
C LEU A 139 -11.28 -0.78 14.16
N MET A 140 -12.45 -0.80 13.50
CA MET A 140 -13.66 -0.13 13.99
C MET A 140 -14.05 -0.61 15.40
N LEU A 141 -13.92 -1.91 15.68
CA LEU A 141 -14.21 -2.52 16.98
C LEU A 141 -13.09 -2.34 18.03
N SER A 142 -11.91 -1.85 17.63
CA SER A 142 -10.74 -1.68 18.50
C SER A 142 -10.72 -0.34 19.25
N ASP A 143 -9.72 -0.15 20.12
CA ASP A 143 -9.46 1.13 20.78
C ASP A 143 -8.63 2.10 19.93
N ALA A 144 -8.28 1.75 18.69
CA ALA A 144 -7.61 2.66 17.76
C ALA A 144 -8.52 3.85 17.38
N PRO A 145 -8.05 5.10 17.49
CA PRO A 145 -8.74 6.27 16.95
C PRO A 145 -8.57 6.28 15.44
N TRP A 146 -9.43 5.57 14.73
CA TRP A 146 -9.29 5.32 13.29
C TRP A 146 -10.52 5.80 12.54
N ASN A 147 -10.33 6.62 11.51
CA ASN A 147 -11.39 7.34 10.79
C ASN A 147 -11.98 6.51 9.63
N GLY A 148 -12.25 5.22 9.86
CA GLY A 148 -12.93 4.33 8.92
C GLY A 148 -14.45 4.48 8.87
N PRO A 149 -15.19 3.50 8.33
CA PRO A 149 -14.71 2.22 7.79
C PRO A 149 -14.16 2.34 6.35
N VAL A 150 -13.49 1.28 5.91
CA VAL A 150 -13.09 1.01 4.53
C VAL A 150 -13.77 -0.25 4.04
N GLY A 151 -14.46 -0.17 2.92
CA GLY A 151 -14.90 -1.33 2.14
C GLY A 151 -13.87 -1.68 1.07
N GLY A 152 -13.70 -2.97 0.78
CA GLY A 152 -12.83 -3.44 -0.29
C GLY A 152 -13.50 -4.54 -1.10
N LEU A 153 -13.39 -4.48 -2.42
CA LEU A 153 -13.92 -5.51 -3.31
C LEU A 153 -13.01 -5.72 -4.52
N ARG A 154 -13.27 -6.83 -5.22
CA ARG A 154 -12.69 -7.11 -6.53
C ARG A 154 -13.80 -7.00 -7.56
N ILE A 155 -13.52 -6.37 -8.68
CA ILE A 155 -14.40 -6.26 -9.83
C ILE A 155 -13.61 -6.67 -11.07
N CYS A 156 -14.21 -7.48 -11.93
CA CYS A 156 -13.64 -7.78 -13.24
C CYS A 156 -14.67 -7.53 -14.34
N ARG A 157 -14.21 -7.51 -15.60
CA ARG A 157 -15.07 -7.45 -16.76
C ARG A 157 -14.85 -8.68 -17.63
N VAL A 158 -15.93 -9.39 -17.94
CA VAL A 158 -15.93 -10.60 -18.77
C VAL A 158 -16.97 -10.41 -19.86
N ASN A 159 -16.58 -10.54 -21.12
CA ASN A 159 -17.47 -10.34 -22.28
C ASN A 159 -18.27 -9.02 -22.21
N GLY A 160 -17.63 -7.94 -21.76
CA GLY A 160 -18.25 -6.62 -21.63
C GLY A 160 -19.12 -6.41 -20.39
N ALA A 161 -19.33 -7.43 -19.54
CA ALA A 161 -20.13 -7.32 -18.33
C ALA A 161 -19.25 -7.26 -17.07
N PHE A 162 -19.57 -6.35 -16.14
CA PHE A 162 -18.88 -6.25 -14.86
C PHE A 162 -19.39 -7.30 -13.86
N ILE A 163 -18.46 -7.96 -13.17
CA ILE A 163 -18.73 -8.96 -12.14
C ILE A 163 -18.01 -8.52 -10.87
N VAL A 164 -18.76 -8.35 -9.78
CA VAL A 164 -18.23 -8.01 -8.45
C VAL A 164 -18.04 -9.29 -7.64
N PHE A 165 -16.93 -9.36 -6.91
CA PHE A 165 -16.42 -10.57 -6.29
C PHE A 165 -16.34 -11.76 -7.26
N PRO A 166 -15.64 -11.63 -8.40
CA PRO A 166 -15.54 -12.71 -9.37
C PRO A 166 -14.79 -13.93 -8.81
N THR A 167 -15.16 -15.10 -9.31
CA THR A 167 -14.48 -16.37 -9.07
C THR A 167 -13.13 -16.43 -9.79
N TRP A 168 -12.28 -17.39 -9.43
CA TRP A 168 -11.01 -17.63 -10.14
C TRP A 168 -11.19 -17.88 -11.65
N GLU A 169 -12.24 -18.60 -12.02
CA GLU A 169 -12.55 -18.91 -13.43
C GLU A 169 -12.95 -17.65 -14.20
N GLU A 170 -13.87 -16.86 -13.66
CA GLU A 170 -14.30 -15.59 -14.27
C GLU A 170 -13.12 -14.63 -14.45
N ARG A 171 -12.22 -14.56 -13.46
CA ARG A 171 -11.01 -13.73 -13.53
C ARG A 171 -10.06 -14.15 -14.65
N SER A 172 -9.97 -15.45 -14.95
CA SER A 172 -9.11 -15.96 -16.03
C SER A 172 -9.60 -15.57 -17.42
N LEU A 173 -10.88 -15.24 -17.56
CA LEU A 173 -11.54 -14.80 -18.79
C LEU A 173 -11.67 -13.27 -18.88
N ALA A 174 -11.19 -12.55 -17.88
CA ALA A 174 -11.43 -11.12 -17.75
C ALA A 174 -10.46 -10.28 -18.59
N ASP A 175 -10.98 -9.22 -19.22
CA ASP A 175 -10.18 -8.21 -19.91
C ASP A 175 -9.83 -7.02 -19.01
N LEU A 176 -10.49 -6.89 -17.86
CA LEU A 176 -10.20 -5.94 -16.79
C LEU A 176 -10.36 -6.64 -15.45
N GLU A 177 -9.43 -6.41 -14.53
CA GLU A 177 -9.52 -6.84 -13.14
C GLU A 177 -9.00 -5.73 -12.22
N LEU A 178 -9.85 -5.25 -11.32
CA LEU A 178 -9.54 -4.24 -10.33
C LEU A 178 -9.86 -4.73 -8.91
N ILE A 179 -8.98 -4.43 -7.98
CA ILE A 179 -9.22 -4.41 -6.55
C ILE A 179 -9.37 -2.95 -6.16
N VAL A 180 -10.52 -2.63 -5.57
CA VAL A 180 -10.88 -1.26 -5.21
C VAL A 180 -11.21 -1.22 -3.73
N ALA A 181 -10.64 -0.25 -3.01
CA ALA A 181 -10.96 0.00 -1.61
C ALA A 181 -11.19 1.49 -1.36
N GLY A 182 -12.17 1.79 -0.53
CA GLY A 182 -12.64 3.15 -0.30
C GLY A 182 -13.45 3.31 0.97
N LYS A 183 -13.67 4.57 1.35
CA LYS A 183 -14.71 4.93 2.32
C LYS A 183 -16.05 5.00 1.62
N LYS A 184 -17.07 5.30 2.45
CA LYS A 184 -18.31 5.87 1.94
C LYS A 184 -18.00 7.12 1.11
N ASP A 185 -18.43 7.11 -0.15
CA ASP A 185 -18.35 8.22 -1.10
C ASP A 185 -16.94 8.68 -1.51
N ALA A 186 -15.89 7.90 -1.21
CA ALA A 186 -14.52 8.21 -1.66
C ALA A 186 -13.64 6.97 -1.80
N LEU A 187 -13.08 6.78 -3.00
CA LEU A 187 -12.07 5.75 -3.26
C LEU A 187 -10.72 6.15 -2.66
N LEU A 188 -10.03 5.18 -2.06
CA LEU A 188 -8.72 5.38 -1.42
C LEU A 188 -7.60 4.64 -2.15
N MET A 189 -7.91 3.48 -2.73
CA MET A 189 -6.92 2.60 -3.32
C MET A 189 -7.54 1.84 -4.49
N VAL A 190 -6.82 1.83 -5.60
CA VAL A 190 -7.09 1.01 -6.78
C VAL A 190 -5.81 0.25 -7.11
N GLU A 191 -5.96 -1.03 -7.43
CA GLU A 191 -4.91 -1.91 -7.91
C GLU A 191 -5.52 -2.85 -8.94
N GLY A 192 -4.87 -3.07 -10.09
CA GLY A 192 -5.43 -4.00 -11.06
C GLY A 192 -4.59 -4.18 -12.31
N SER A 193 -5.18 -4.79 -13.32
CA SER A 193 -4.64 -4.97 -14.66
C SER A 193 -5.76 -4.97 -15.70
N ALA A 194 -5.44 -4.58 -16.91
CA ALA A 194 -6.38 -4.55 -18.03
C ALA A 194 -5.67 -4.90 -19.34
N GLN A 195 -6.44 -5.42 -20.29
CA GLN A 195 -6.01 -5.68 -21.67
C GLN A 195 -6.43 -4.50 -22.55
N GLU A 196 -5.71 -3.38 -22.42
CA GLU A 196 -5.91 -2.17 -23.24
C GLU A 196 -7.36 -1.66 -23.29
N VAL A 197 -8.09 -1.78 -22.16
CA VAL A 197 -9.45 -1.24 -22.05
C VAL A 197 -9.42 0.29 -22.02
N SER A 198 -10.50 0.92 -22.51
CA SER A 198 -10.59 2.39 -22.51
C SER A 198 -10.74 2.98 -21.11
N GLU A 199 -10.36 4.24 -20.96
CA GLU A 199 -10.50 4.98 -19.72
C GLU A 199 -11.95 5.10 -19.25
N GLU A 200 -12.93 5.17 -20.16
CA GLU A 200 -14.35 5.21 -19.82
C GLU A 200 -14.80 3.92 -19.13
N VAL A 201 -14.41 2.76 -19.67
CA VAL A 201 -14.68 1.45 -19.06
C VAL A 201 -14.05 1.36 -17.67
N PHE A 202 -12.83 1.88 -17.53
CA PHE A 202 -12.14 1.88 -16.25
C PHE A 202 -12.93 2.73 -15.23
N ALA A 203 -13.41 3.91 -15.63
CA ALA A 203 -14.23 4.78 -14.79
C ALA A 203 -15.56 4.13 -14.39
N GLU A 204 -16.27 3.50 -15.34
CA GLU A 204 -17.51 2.77 -15.06
C GLU A 204 -17.31 1.67 -14.02
N ALA A 205 -16.19 0.94 -14.07
CA ALA A 205 -15.84 -0.06 -13.07
C ALA A 205 -15.63 0.55 -11.68
N LEU A 206 -15.01 1.73 -11.60
CA LEU A 206 -14.79 2.46 -10.35
C LEU A 206 -16.11 2.97 -9.74
N ASP A 207 -17.02 3.48 -10.57
CA ASP A 207 -18.32 3.97 -10.12
C ASP A 207 -19.17 2.83 -9.53
N LEU A 208 -19.22 1.68 -10.23
CA LEU A 208 -19.89 0.48 -9.72
C LEU A 208 -19.22 -0.03 -8.44
N ALA A 209 -17.88 -0.02 -8.39
CA ALA A 209 -17.16 -0.40 -7.17
C ALA A 209 -17.49 0.52 -5.99
N GLN A 210 -17.58 1.84 -6.19
CA GLN A 210 -17.92 2.79 -5.13
C GLN A 210 -19.33 2.54 -4.57
N MET A 211 -20.30 2.23 -5.43
CA MET A 211 -21.66 1.88 -5.00
C MET A 211 -21.68 0.64 -4.09
N GLU A 212 -20.96 -0.41 -4.45
CA GLU A 212 -20.88 -1.65 -3.68
C GLU A 212 -20.03 -1.49 -2.40
N ILE A 213 -18.98 -0.67 -2.44
CA ILE A 213 -18.17 -0.30 -1.26
C ILE A 213 -19.03 0.44 -0.22
N ASN A 214 -19.97 1.30 -0.65
CA ASN A 214 -20.87 1.98 0.26
C ASN A 214 -21.70 0.99 1.11
N LYS A 215 -22.16 -0.11 0.52
CA LYS A 215 -22.87 -1.20 1.22
C LYS A 215 -21.96 -1.90 2.25
N LEU A 216 -20.72 -2.19 1.86
CA LEU A 216 -19.72 -2.79 2.75
C LEU A 216 -19.41 -1.89 3.96
N CYS A 217 -19.28 -0.58 3.74
CA CYS A 217 -19.09 0.39 4.81
C CYS A 217 -20.29 0.43 5.76
N GLU A 218 -21.51 0.41 5.23
CA GLU A 218 -22.74 0.38 6.02
C GLU A 218 -22.86 -0.89 6.88
N LEU A 219 -22.55 -2.06 6.31
CA LEU A 219 -22.52 -3.32 7.04
C LEU A 219 -21.58 -3.27 8.25
N GLN A 220 -20.38 -2.67 8.08
CA GLN A 220 -19.42 -2.51 9.17
C GLN A 220 -19.89 -1.54 10.25
N LEU A 221 -20.53 -0.43 9.88
CA LEU A 221 -21.13 0.50 10.84
C LEU A 221 -22.25 -0.16 11.64
N ASN A 222 -23.08 -0.97 10.99
CA ASN A 222 -24.14 -1.71 11.65
C ASN A 222 -23.59 -2.79 12.59
N LEU A 223 -22.49 -3.45 12.22
CA LEU A 223 -21.78 -4.39 13.09
C LEU A 223 -21.26 -3.71 14.36
N LEU A 224 -20.65 -2.52 14.23
CA LEU A 224 -20.19 -1.72 15.37
C LEU A 224 -21.35 -1.36 16.30
N LYS A 225 -22.44 -0.81 15.76
CA LYS A 225 -23.63 -0.43 16.54
C LYS A 225 -24.22 -1.61 17.32
N GLN A 226 -24.35 -2.78 16.69
CA GLN A 226 -24.86 -3.98 17.37
C GLN A 226 -23.89 -4.52 18.43
N SER A 227 -22.59 -4.42 18.17
CA SER A 227 -21.57 -4.77 19.16
C SER A 227 -21.66 -3.89 20.41
N GLU A 228 -21.82 -2.59 20.24
CA GLU A 228 -22.02 -1.63 21.33
C GLU A 228 -23.32 -1.89 22.10
N ALA A 229 -24.42 -2.14 21.38
CA ALA A 229 -25.72 -2.50 21.98
C ALA A 229 -25.65 -3.82 22.78
N SER A 230 -24.77 -4.75 22.40
CA SER A 230 -24.56 -6.01 23.12
C SER A 230 -23.69 -5.89 24.38
N GLY A 231 -23.25 -4.67 24.71
CA GLY A 231 -22.49 -4.33 25.91
C GLY A 231 -20.99 -4.13 25.71
N ARG A 232 -20.45 -4.30 24.50
CA ARG A 232 -19.03 -4.04 24.21
C ARG A 232 -18.80 -2.54 24.01
N LYS A 233 -18.35 -1.85 25.06
CA LYS A 233 -17.95 -0.43 24.98
C LYS A 233 -16.44 -0.30 25.04
N VAL A 234 -15.79 -0.05 23.90
CA VAL A 234 -14.34 0.17 23.82
C VAL A 234 -14.09 1.66 23.62
N ALA A 235 -13.48 2.32 24.60
CA ALA A 235 -13.11 3.72 24.48
C ALA A 235 -11.94 3.86 23.49
N LYS A 236 -12.10 4.74 22.49
CA LYS A 236 -11.02 5.10 21.56
C LYS A 236 -9.90 5.81 22.33
N LYS A 237 -8.64 5.45 22.06
CA LYS A 237 -7.48 6.16 22.61
C LYS A 237 -7.48 7.60 22.08
N GLN A 238 -7.10 8.53 22.95
CA GLN A 238 -6.92 9.93 22.57
C GLN A 238 -5.46 10.16 22.20
N LEU A 239 -5.21 10.86 21.10
CA LEU A 239 -3.87 11.37 20.84
C LEU A 239 -3.57 12.48 21.81
N LYS A 240 -2.36 12.48 22.36
CA LYS A 240 -1.83 13.67 23.01
C LYS A 240 -1.44 14.65 21.91
N THR A 241 -2.21 15.72 21.77
CA THR A 241 -1.78 16.88 20.98
C THR A 241 -0.49 17.40 21.59
N VAL A 242 0.58 17.45 20.79
CA VAL A 242 1.81 18.12 21.22
C VAL A 242 1.79 19.52 20.63
N GLU A 243 1.65 20.51 21.51
CA GLU A 243 1.63 21.91 21.11
C GLU A 243 3.05 22.41 20.85
N ILE A 244 3.22 23.07 19.70
CA ILE A 244 4.46 23.75 19.36
C ILE A 244 4.42 25.12 20.04
N PRO A 245 5.45 25.52 20.83
CA PRO A 245 5.49 26.84 21.44
C PRO A 245 5.39 27.94 20.37
N ALA A 246 4.45 28.88 20.53
CA ALA A 246 4.19 29.92 19.53
C ALA A 246 5.43 30.79 19.21
N ALA A 247 6.29 31.03 20.20
CA ALA A 247 7.55 31.76 20.00
C ALA A 247 8.52 30.99 19.11
N VAL A 248 8.59 29.65 19.25
CA VAL A 248 9.43 28.79 18.39
C VAL A 248 8.88 28.77 16.97
N ASP A 249 7.57 28.58 16.80
CA ASP A 249 6.92 28.60 15.47
C ASP A 249 7.14 29.93 14.74
N ALA A 250 6.88 31.06 15.41
CA ALA A 250 7.10 32.38 14.84
C ALA A 250 8.57 32.61 14.44
N LEU A 251 9.52 32.21 15.30
CA LEU A 251 10.94 32.34 14.98
C LEU A 251 11.33 31.50 13.77
N VAL A 252 11.01 30.20 13.76
CA VAL A 252 11.37 29.30 12.65
C VAL A 252 10.75 29.79 11.35
N ARG A 253 9.47 30.17 11.34
CA ARG A 253 8.80 30.71 10.15
C ARG A 253 9.49 31.97 9.63
N SER A 254 9.78 32.93 10.51
CA SER A 254 10.46 34.18 10.12
C SER A 254 11.84 33.95 9.47
N ARG A 255 12.54 32.88 9.85
CA ARG A 255 13.87 32.53 9.30
C ARG A 255 13.77 31.70 8.03
N CYS A 256 12.78 30.82 7.95
CA CYS A 256 12.76 29.77 6.94
C CYS A 256 11.83 30.04 5.77
N GLU A 257 10.70 30.74 5.96
CA GLU A 257 9.65 30.83 4.93
C GLU A 257 10.15 31.43 3.62
N ASP A 258 10.78 32.61 3.67
CA ASP A 258 11.31 33.26 2.47
C ASP A 258 12.46 32.48 1.82
N ALA A 259 13.33 31.86 2.63
CA ALA A 259 14.44 31.06 2.14
C ALA A 259 13.94 29.82 1.40
N ILE A 260 12.99 29.09 1.99
CA ILE A 260 12.35 27.91 1.38
C ILE A 260 11.57 28.31 0.13
N LYS A 261 10.83 29.42 0.19
CA LYS A 261 10.09 29.95 -0.97
C LYS A 261 11.03 30.20 -2.15
N LYS A 262 12.20 30.78 -1.91
CA LYS A 262 13.23 31.01 -2.94
C LYS A 262 13.84 29.70 -3.43
N ALA A 263 14.21 28.79 -2.52
CA ALA A 263 14.81 27.50 -2.86
C ALA A 263 13.90 26.67 -3.78
N LEU A 264 12.60 26.61 -3.49
CA LEU A 264 11.62 25.88 -4.31
C LEU A 264 11.45 26.47 -5.72
N ARG A 265 11.78 27.74 -5.94
CA ARG A 265 11.68 28.44 -7.24
C ARG A 265 13.02 28.54 -7.97
N ALA A 266 14.10 28.09 -7.35
CA ALA A 266 15.45 28.14 -7.90
C ALA A 266 15.77 26.94 -8.83
N LYS A 267 14.79 26.05 -9.07
CA LYS A 267 14.89 24.90 -9.99
C LYS A 267 16.07 23.97 -9.67
N HIS A 268 16.27 23.70 -8.38
CA HIS A 268 17.29 22.76 -7.93
C HIS A 268 16.96 21.33 -8.36
N ASP A 269 18.00 20.50 -8.49
CA ASP A 269 17.83 19.06 -8.45
C ASP A 269 17.51 18.59 -7.03
N LYS A 270 17.17 17.30 -6.86
CA LYS A 270 16.76 16.75 -5.56
C LYS A 270 17.78 17.05 -4.45
N HIS A 271 19.05 16.72 -4.69
CA HIS A 271 20.10 16.86 -3.68
C HIS A 271 20.43 18.32 -3.37
N GLY A 272 20.35 19.21 -4.36
CA GLY A 272 20.54 20.65 -4.14
C GLY A 272 19.47 21.26 -3.24
N LEU A 273 18.20 20.86 -3.41
CA LEU A 273 17.11 21.32 -2.54
C LEU A 273 17.26 20.78 -1.12
N ASP A 274 17.52 19.47 -0.98
CA ASP A 274 17.69 18.81 0.31
C ASP A 274 18.84 19.46 1.11
N ALA A 275 19.99 19.70 0.48
CA ALA A 275 21.14 20.32 1.12
C ALA A 275 20.86 21.74 1.63
N GLN A 276 20.13 22.56 0.86
CA GLN A 276 19.76 23.93 1.30
C GLN A 276 18.79 23.92 2.47
N VAL A 277 17.79 23.03 2.42
CA VAL A 277 16.81 22.86 3.49
C VAL A 277 17.50 22.37 4.78
N ASP A 278 18.42 21.42 4.68
CA ASP A 278 19.13 20.89 5.84
C ASP A 278 20.09 21.92 6.45
N ALA A 279 20.82 22.68 5.62
CA ALA A 279 21.65 23.78 6.10
C ALA A 279 20.82 24.84 6.85
N LEU A 280 19.61 25.14 6.36
CA LEU A 280 18.68 26.06 7.00
C LEU A 280 18.15 25.51 8.34
N LYS A 281 17.75 24.23 8.38
CA LYS A 281 17.34 23.55 9.62
C LYS A 281 18.45 23.61 10.66
N ASP A 282 19.69 23.33 10.28
CA ASP A 282 20.82 23.32 11.21
C ASP A 282 21.18 24.72 11.71
N ALA A 283 21.08 25.75 10.87
CA ALA A 283 21.27 27.14 11.28
C ALA A 283 20.22 27.57 12.33
N VAL A 284 18.94 27.26 12.09
CA VAL A 284 17.85 27.62 13.01
C VAL A 284 17.91 26.80 14.31
N LYS A 285 18.30 25.52 14.25
CA LYS A 285 18.57 24.73 15.46
C LYS A 285 19.66 25.35 16.32
N LYS A 286 20.76 25.83 15.72
CA LYS A 286 21.83 26.52 16.44
C LYS A 286 21.34 27.82 17.08
N GLU A 287 20.58 28.65 16.37
CA GLU A 287 19.99 29.89 16.93
C GLU A 287 19.05 29.59 18.11
N LEU A 288 18.24 28.53 18.02
CA LEU A 288 17.37 28.10 19.12
C LEU A 288 18.15 27.53 20.31
N ASP A 289 19.22 26.80 20.04
CA ASP A 289 20.12 26.26 21.06
C ASP A 289 20.79 27.36 21.88
N GLU A 290 21.19 28.47 21.24
CA GLU A 290 21.74 29.66 21.91
C GLU A 290 20.68 30.37 22.77
N LYS A 291 19.39 30.26 22.42
CA LYS A 291 18.27 30.85 23.15
C LYS A 291 17.66 29.94 24.23
N LYS A 292 18.21 28.75 24.46
CA LYS A 292 17.69 27.75 25.43
C LYS A 292 17.53 28.23 26.87
N ALA A 293 18.27 29.27 27.26
CA ALA A 293 18.16 29.86 28.59
C ALA A 293 16.79 30.54 28.83
N ASP A 294 16.11 30.95 27.77
CA ASP A 294 14.73 31.43 27.82
C ASP A 294 13.77 30.24 27.77
N ALA A 295 12.88 30.17 28.76
CA ALA A 295 11.89 29.11 28.90
C ALA A 295 11.00 28.95 27.66
N ALA A 296 10.81 30.00 26.86
CA ALA A 296 10.06 29.94 25.60
C ALA A 296 10.76 29.09 24.52
N TYR A 297 12.08 28.89 24.60
CA TYR A 297 12.90 28.21 23.59
C TYR A 297 13.66 26.98 24.11
N ALA A 298 13.57 26.65 25.40
CA ALA A 298 14.32 25.57 26.05
C ALA A 298 14.33 24.23 25.27
N ASP A 299 13.21 23.93 24.58
CA ASP A 299 13.00 22.72 23.79
C ASP A 299 12.77 22.98 22.29
N GLY A 300 13.12 24.17 21.79
CA GLY A 300 12.75 24.62 20.44
C GLY A 300 13.35 23.79 19.30
N ALA A 301 14.60 23.31 19.45
CA ALA A 301 15.34 22.65 18.38
C ALA A 301 14.67 21.37 17.85
N LYS A 302 13.93 20.64 18.69
CA LYS A 302 13.21 19.41 18.29
C LYS A 302 12.05 19.69 17.34
N TRP A 303 11.53 20.93 17.34
CA TRP A 303 10.39 21.33 16.53
C TRP A 303 10.78 21.85 15.14
N VAL A 304 12.03 22.25 14.94
CA VAL A 304 12.51 22.84 13.68
C VAL A 304 12.21 21.95 12.48
N GLY A 305 12.47 20.64 12.60
CA GLY A 305 12.22 19.68 11.52
C GLY A 305 10.76 19.69 11.07
N LYS A 306 9.84 19.55 12.02
CA LYS A 306 8.39 19.55 11.76
C LYS A 306 7.91 20.86 11.14
N ILE A 307 8.31 22.00 11.71
CA ILE A 307 7.86 23.32 11.23
C ILE A 307 8.40 23.60 9.82
N VAL A 308 9.66 23.23 9.54
CA VAL A 308 10.24 23.35 8.20
C VAL A 308 9.53 22.44 7.19
N GLU A 309 9.15 21.22 7.58
CA GLU A 309 8.33 20.32 6.74
C GLU A 309 6.95 20.93 6.45
N ASP A 310 6.30 21.53 7.45
CA ASP A 310 5.02 22.23 7.28
C ASP A 310 5.15 23.42 6.32
N ILE A 311 6.23 24.21 6.44
CA ILE A 311 6.52 25.32 5.52
C ILE A 311 6.75 24.79 4.10
N LEU A 312 7.57 23.73 3.94
CA LEU A 312 7.80 23.10 2.64
C LEU A 312 6.50 22.62 2.00
N TYR A 313 5.62 21.98 2.79
CA TYR A 313 4.31 21.53 2.34
C TYR A 313 3.46 22.69 1.82
N VAL A 314 3.31 23.77 2.62
CA VAL A 314 2.51 24.94 2.25
C VAL A 314 3.09 25.63 1.01
N GLN A 315 4.40 25.88 0.98
CA GLN A 315 5.05 26.61 -0.12
C GLN A 315 5.08 25.80 -1.42
N SER A 316 5.30 24.48 -1.34
CA SER A 316 5.25 23.58 -2.51
C SER A 316 3.83 23.48 -3.08
N ARG A 317 2.82 23.44 -2.19
CA ARG A 317 1.42 23.46 -2.60
C ARG A 317 1.02 24.79 -3.25
N ALA A 318 1.44 25.93 -2.70
CA ALA A 318 1.20 27.25 -3.28
C ALA A 318 1.88 27.40 -4.67
N LEU A 319 3.14 26.97 -4.79
CA LEU A 319 3.84 26.92 -6.08
C LEU A 319 3.06 26.12 -7.13
N THR A 320 2.52 24.97 -6.71
CA THR A 320 1.77 24.09 -7.62
C THR A 320 0.40 24.67 -7.98
N LEU A 321 -0.40 25.11 -7.00
CA LEU A 321 -1.79 25.52 -7.22
C LEU A 321 -1.92 26.94 -7.78
N ASP A 322 -1.13 27.88 -7.24
CA ASP A 322 -1.28 29.30 -7.54
C ASP A 322 -0.40 29.70 -8.74
N GLU A 323 0.84 29.22 -8.76
CA GLU A 323 1.83 29.56 -9.81
C GLU A 323 1.83 28.56 -10.97
N LYS A 324 1.09 27.45 -10.86
CA LYS A 324 1.00 26.37 -11.86
C LYS A 324 2.36 25.83 -12.30
N GLN A 325 3.33 25.84 -11.38
CA GLN A 325 4.68 25.34 -11.60
C GLN A 325 5.00 24.22 -10.63
N ARG A 326 5.87 23.32 -11.05
CA ARG A 326 6.41 22.26 -10.19
C ARG A 326 7.74 22.71 -9.58
N PRO A 327 8.21 22.06 -8.49
CA PRO A 327 9.48 22.42 -7.84
C PRO A 327 10.72 22.35 -8.76
N ASP A 328 10.68 21.54 -9.82
CA ASP A 328 11.74 21.47 -10.84
C ASP A 328 11.52 22.41 -12.03
N GLY A 329 10.53 23.32 -11.92
CA GLY A 329 10.22 24.35 -12.92
C GLY A 329 9.35 23.88 -14.09
N ARG A 330 8.91 22.61 -14.10
CA ARG A 330 8.09 22.05 -15.17
C ARG A 330 6.62 22.44 -15.09
N GLY A 331 5.97 22.46 -16.24
CA GLY A 331 4.50 22.50 -16.33
C GLY A 331 3.84 21.17 -15.93
N PHE A 332 2.51 21.14 -15.87
CA PHE A 332 1.76 19.91 -15.53
C PHE A 332 1.84 18.83 -16.60
N GLU A 333 1.88 19.23 -17.87
CA GLU A 333 1.93 18.33 -19.02
C GLU A 333 3.37 17.94 -19.42
N GLU A 334 4.36 18.59 -18.83
CA GLU A 334 5.76 18.41 -19.21
C GLU A 334 6.39 17.18 -18.53
N ILE A 335 6.85 16.24 -19.36
CA ILE A 335 7.59 15.05 -18.94
C ILE A 335 9.08 15.39 -18.81
N ARG A 336 9.76 14.78 -17.84
CA ARG A 336 11.23 14.92 -17.69
C ARG A 336 11.96 14.35 -18.91
N PRO A 337 13.17 14.82 -19.23
CA PRO A 337 13.99 14.24 -20.30
C PRO A 337 14.10 12.72 -20.18
N ILE A 338 13.98 12.03 -21.31
CA ILE A 338 14.07 10.56 -21.41
C ILE A 338 15.29 10.20 -22.24
N GLU A 339 16.10 9.28 -21.71
CA GLU A 339 17.22 8.68 -22.43
C GLU A 339 17.09 7.16 -22.36
N ILE A 340 17.38 6.49 -23.47
CA ILE A 340 17.27 5.03 -23.58
C ILE A 340 18.57 4.49 -24.15
N MET A 341 19.26 3.66 -23.38
CA MET A 341 20.44 2.94 -23.81
C MET A 341 20.09 1.50 -24.11
N MET A 342 20.06 1.15 -25.39
CA MET A 342 19.77 -0.21 -25.85
C MET A 342 21.01 -1.09 -25.77
N ARG A 343 20.86 -2.30 -25.23
CA ARG A 343 21.92 -3.33 -25.15
C ARG A 343 23.25 -2.79 -24.57
N PRO A 344 23.23 -2.19 -23.36
CA PRO A 344 24.44 -1.68 -22.71
C PRO A 344 25.50 -2.77 -22.47
N PHE A 345 25.11 -4.04 -22.38
CA PHE A 345 26.00 -5.14 -22.05
C PHE A 345 25.89 -6.29 -23.06
N ALA A 346 27.04 -6.77 -23.53
CA ALA A 346 27.12 -7.70 -24.67
C ALA A 346 26.71 -9.15 -24.37
N ARG A 347 26.72 -9.60 -23.10
CA ARG A 347 26.47 -11.01 -22.73
C ARG A 347 25.03 -11.33 -22.33
N LEU A 348 24.18 -10.32 -22.17
CA LEU A 348 22.80 -10.50 -21.73
C LEU A 348 21.91 -10.84 -22.93
N HIS A 349 20.91 -11.70 -22.76
CA HIS A 349 19.97 -12.01 -23.86
C HIS A 349 19.22 -10.75 -24.33
N GLY A 350 18.77 -9.93 -23.38
CA GLY A 350 18.24 -8.60 -23.64
C GLY A 350 18.57 -7.65 -22.48
N SER A 351 18.88 -6.40 -22.79
CA SER A 351 19.08 -5.36 -21.78
C SER A 351 18.79 -3.96 -22.28
N VAL A 352 18.35 -3.10 -21.37
CA VAL A 352 18.08 -1.68 -21.60
C VAL A 352 18.37 -0.88 -20.33
N VAL A 353 18.94 0.33 -20.46
CA VAL A 353 18.87 1.35 -19.40
C VAL A 353 17.85 2.38 -19.83
N PHE A 354 16.83 2.59 -19.01
CA PHE A 354 15.85 3.64 -19.19
C PHE A 354 16.07 4.73 -18.14
N GLN A 355 16.25 5.97 -18.58
CA GLN A 355 16.34 7.15 -17.74
C GLN A 355 15.14 8.06 -17.99
N ARG A 356 14.50 8.53 -16.93
CA ARG A 356 13.53 9.63 -16.98
C ARG A 356 13.82 10.65 -15.88
N GLY A 357 14.51 11.73 -16.23
CA GLY A 357 14.96 12.75 -15.27
C GLY A 357 16.04 12.21 -14.33
N GLN A 358 15.68 11.97 -13.07
CA GLN A 358 16.55 11.40 -12.02
C GLN A 358 16.00 10.05 -11.53
N THR A 359 15.39 9.29 -12.45
CA THR A 359 14.88 7.95 -12.20
C THR A 359 15.47 7.04 -13.28
N GLN A 360 16.27 6.07 -12.87
CA GLN A 360 16.97 5.13 -13.75
C GLN A 360 16.58 3.70 -13.42
N ALA A 361 16.23 2.93 -14.44
CA ALA A 361 16.07 1.49 -14.33
C ALA A 361 16.97 0.80 -15.36
N PHE A 362 17.79 -0.12 -14.89
CA PHE A 362 18.44 -1.11 -15.74
C PHE A 362 17.59 -2.37 -15.75
N CYS A 363 17.08 -2.74 -16.92
CA CYS A 363 16.27 -3.93 -17.11
C CYS A 363 17.04 -4.97 -17.92
N SER A 364 17.06 -6.20 -17.43
CA SER A 364 17.62 -7.37 -18.13
C SER A 364 16.52 -8.39 -18.37
N ALA A 365 16.44 -8.92 -19.58
CA ALA A 365 15.59 -10.04 -19.95
C ALA A 365 16.46 -11.29 -20.16
N THR A 366 16.09 -12.38 -19.51
CA THR A 366 16.76 -13.69 -19.62
C THR A 366 15.74 -14.74 -20.06
N LEU A 367 16.14 -15.57 -21.01
CA LEU A 367 15.34 -16.67 -21.54
C LEU A 367 15.82 -17.98 -20.95
N GLY A 368 14.87 -18.84 -20.58
CA GLY A 368 15.11 -20.17 -20.05
C GLY A 368 14.22 -21.22 -20.70
N THR A 369 14.44 -22.46 -20.32
CA THR A 369 13.67 -23.63 -20.73
C THR A 369 12.46 -23.83 -19.83
N PRO A 370 11.51 -24.73 -20.16
CA PRO A 370 10.41 -25.10 -19.26
C PRO A 370 10.85 -25.65 -17.89
N GLY A 371 12.10 -26.14 -17.77
CA GLY A 371 12.69 -26.54 -16.50
C GLY A 371 12.98 -25.38 -15.55
N ASP A 372 13.10 -24.16 -16.08
CA ASP A 372 13.37 -22.93 -15.33
C ASP A 372 12.10 -22.22 -14.83
N MET A 373 10.92 -22.77 -15.14
CA MET A 373 9.65 -22.20 -14.66
C MET A 373 9.57 -22.24 -13.14
N GLN A 374 9.07 -21.15 -12.55
CA GLN A 374 8.93 -21.05 -11.10
C GLN A 374 7.74 -21.91 -10.63
N ILE A 375 8.00 -22.82 -9.70
CA ILE A 375 6.94 -23.60 -9.06
C ILE A 375 6.29 -22.74 -7.97
N MET A 376 5.00 -22.51 -8.11
CA MET A 376 4.17 -21.73 -7.20
C MET A 376 3.34 -22.68 -6.34
N ASP A 377 3.67 -22.77 -5.05
CA ASP A 377 2.87 -23.50 -4.05
C ASP A 377 1.95 -22.49 -3.33
N VAL A 378 0.72 -22.36 -3.84
CA VAL A 378 -0.31 -21.43 -3.34
C VAL A 378 -1.44 -22.20 -2.66
N ILE A 379 -2.38 -21.49 -2.03
CA ILE A 379 -3.48 -22.14 -1.30
C ILE A 379 -4.45 -22.89 -2.24
N GLU A 380 -4.46 -22.53 -3.51
CA GLU A 380 -5.29 -23.11 -4.56
C GLU A 380 -4.68 -24.40 -5.15
N GLY A 381 -3.36 -24.59 -5.02
CA GLY A 381 -2.65 -25.73 -5.58
C GLY A 381 -1.22 -25.39 -5.98
N GLU A 382 -0.59 -26.31 -6.70
CA GLU A 382 0.72 -26.10 -7.31
C GLU A 382 0.54 -25.78 -8.80
N TYR A 383 1.18 -24.71 -9.27
CA TYR A 383 1.26 -24.41 -10.70
C TYR A 383 2.66 -23.89 -11.06
N LYS A 384 2.97 -23.84 -12.36
CA LYS A 384 4.24 -23.34 -12.87
C LYS A 384 4.04 -21.99 -13.56
N GLU A 385 4.88 -21.04 -13.19
CA GLU A 385 4.89 -19.70 -13.76
C GLU A 385 6.02 -19.58 -14.79
N ARG A 386 5.64 -19.24 -16.03
CA ARG A 386 6.61 -19.04 -17.12
C ARG A 386 7.24 -17.66 -17.11
N PHE A 387 6.59 -16.68 -16.49
CA PHE A 387 7.01 -15.30 -16.52
C PHE A 387 7.26 -14.73 -15.12
N MET A 388 8.51 -14.35 -14.89
CA MET A 388 8.98 -13.74 -13.65
C MET A 388 9.44 -12.32 -13.90
N LEU A 389 9.08 -11.39 -13.01
CA LEU A 389 9.66 -10.06 -12.96
C LEU A 389 10.10 -9.77 -11.53
N HIS A 390 11.40 -9.57 -11.36
CA HIS A 390 11.99 -9.16 -10.09
C HIS A 390 12.40 -7.70 -10.17
N TYR A 391 12.09 -6.97 -9.11
CA TYR A 391 12.40 -5.56 -8.98
C TYR A 391 13.26 -5.38 -7.74
N ASN A 392 14.39 -4.71 -7.89
CA ASN A 392 15.37 -4.49 -6.85
C ASN A 392 15.58 -2.98 -6.64
N PHE A 393 15.61 -2.54 -5.39
CA PHE A 393 15.75 -1.14 -5.01
C PHE A 393 16.94 -0.96 -4.06
N PRO A 394 18.18 -0.99 -4.60
CA PRO A 394 19.37 -0.85 -3.79
C PRO A 394 19.43 0.54 -3.14
N SER A 395 20.04 0.63 -1.95
CA SER A 395 20.03 1.88 -1.16
C SER A 395 20.79 3.03 -1.84
N PHE A 396 21.78 2.72 -2.67
CA PHE A 396 22.51 3.73 -3.44
C PHE A 396 21.62 4.48 -4.44
N SER A 397 20.49 3.90 -4.88
CA SER A 397 19.55 4.54 -5.82
C SER A 397 18.92 5.83 -5.28
N VAL A 398 18.95 6.01 -3.96
CA VAL A 398 18.50 7.22 -3.26
C VAL A 398 19.64 7.93 -2.52
N GLY A 399 20.89 7.49 -2.74
CA GLY A 399 22.07 8.05 -2.06
C GLY A 399 22.22 7.64 -0.60
N GLU A 400 21.60 6.54 -0.17
CA GLU A 400 21.63 6.08 1.23
C GLU A 400 22.47 4.81 1.42
N VAL A 401 22.93 4.59 2.65
CA VAL A 401 23.62 3.36 3.06
C VAL A 401 22.66 2.50 3.88
N ARG A 402 22.34 1.29 3.39
CA ARG A 402 21.60 0.28 4.14
C ARG A 402 22.18 -1.12 3.85
N PRO A 403 22.20 -2.03 4.83
CA PRO A 403 22.59 -3.41 4.57
C PRO A 403 21.67 -4.04 3.52
N GLU A 404 22.26 -4.70 2.52
CA GLU A 404 21.51 -5.47 1.55
C GLU A 404 20.88 -6.68 2.26
N ARG A 405 19.55 -6.77 2.16
CA ARG A 405 18.74 -7.88 2.68
C ARG A 405 17.92 -8.44 1.52
N GLY A 406 17.21 -9.54 1.75
CA GLY A 406 16.22 -10.02 0.78
C GLY A 406 15.16 -8.95 0.47
N PRO A 407 14.41 -9.12 -0.64
CA PRO A 407 13.49 -8.11 -1.15
C PRO A 407 12.43 -7.75 -0.10
N GLY A 408 12.26 -6.44 0.11
CA GLY A 408 11.27 -5.88 1.01
C GLY A 408 9.86 -5.89 0.39
N ARG A 409 8.86 -5.58 1.22
CA ARG A 409 7.45 -5.51 0.78
C ARG A 409 7.26 -4.55 -0.40
N ARG A 410 7.98 -3.42 -0.41
CA ARG A 410 7.87 -2.40 -1.48
C ARG A 410 8.39 -2.92 -2.82
N GLU A 411 9.51 -3.64 -2.81
CA GLU A 411 10.13 -4.20 -4.00
C GLU A 411 9.24 -5.27 -4.61
N ILE A 412 8.71 -6.20 -3.81
CA ILE A 412 7.74 -7.20 -4.24
C ILE A 412 6.49 -6.52 -4.83
N GLY A 413 6.00 -5.47 -4.18
CA GLY A 413 4.85 -4.69 -4.65
C GLY A 413 5.08 -4.01 -6.00
N HIS A 414 6.21 -3.33 -6.17
CA HIS A 414 6.56 -2.67 -7.44
C HIS A 414 6.85 -3.67 -8.56
N GLY A 415 7.51 -4.78 -8.25
CA GLY A 415 7.74 -5.88 -9.18
C GLY A 415 6.43 -6.50 -9.66
N ALA A 416 5.48 -6.77 -8.74
CA ALA A 416 4.17 -7.28 -9.12
C ALA A 416 3.36 -6.30 -9.98
N LEU A 417 3.44 -4.99 -9.70
CA LEU A 417 2.83 -3.96 -10.54
C LEU A 417 3.41 -4.00 -11.96
N ALA A 418 4.74 -3.91 -12.09
CA ALA A 418 5.39 -3.93 -13.40
C ALA A 418 5.12 -5.24 -14.15
N ARG A 419 5.13 -6.38 -13.44
CA ARG A 419 4.79 -7.70 -13.99
C ARG A 419 3.40 -7.69 -14.61
N ARG A 420 2.40 -7.21 -13.86
CA ARG A 420 1.01 -7.16 -14.34
C ARG A 420 0.84 -6.23 -15.54
N SER A 421 1.55 -5.11 -15.57
CA SER A 421 1.52 -4.17 -16.69
C SER A 421 1.98 -4.76 -18.02
N ILE A 422 2.98 -5.67 -18.00
CA ILE A 422 3.52 -6.23 -19.24
C ILE A 422 3.09 -7.67 -19.53
N ALA A 423 2.48 -8.36 -18.56
CA ALA A 423 2.02 -9.74 -18.72
C ALA A 423 1.01 -9.90 -19.87
N ALA A 424 0.13 -8.91 -20.07
CA ALA A 424 -0.84 -8.91 -21.17
C ALA A 424 -0.20 -8.79 -22.56
N LEU A 425 1.05 -8.31 -22.64
CA LEU A 425 1.81 -8.15 -23.88
C LEU A 425 2.67 -9.37 -24.21
N LEU A 426 2.67 -10.40 -23.35
CA LEU A 426 3.46 -11.60 -23.60
C LEU A 426 2.87 -12.40 -24.75
N PRO A 427 3.70 -12.87 -25.70
CA PRO A 427 3.24 -13.78 -26.72
C PRO A 427 2.68 -15.06 -26.11
N PRO A 428 1.75 -15.73 -26.81
CA PRO A 428 1.21 -17.00 -26.36
C PRO A 428 2.29 -18.09 -26.34
N VAL A 429 2.02 -19.18 -25.62
CA VAL A 429 3.04 -20.21 -25.29
C VAL A 429 3.49 -20.98 -26.53
N ASP A 430 2.59 -21.19 -27.48
CA ASP A 430 2.83 -21.86 -28.76
C ASP A 430 3.76 -21.06 -29.68
N GLU A 431 3.66 -19.72 -29.67
CA GLU A 431 4.56 -18.84 -30.42
C GLU A 431 5.89 -18.58 -29.70
N PHE A 432 5.87 -18.52 -28.36
CA PHE A 432 7.05 -18.23 -27.55
C PHE A 432 7.19 -19.21 -26.40
N PRO A 433 7.71 -20.44 -26.63
CA PRO A 433 7.75 -21.53 -25.64
C PRO A 433 8.94 -21.40 -24.66
N TYR A 434 9.31 -20.17 -24.29
CA TYR A 434 10.39 -19.89 -23.35
C TYR A 434 9.87 -19.49 -21.98
N THR A 435 10.65 -19.80 -20.96
CA THR A 435 10.54 -19.16 -19.65
C THR A 435 11.22 -17.79 -19.74
N LEU A 436 10.55 -16.74 -19.28
CA LEU A 436 11.06 -15.38 -19.31
C LEU A 436 11.26 -14.85 -17.88
N ARG A 437 12.48 -14.40 -17.58
CA ARG A 437 12.79 -13.68 -16.35
C ARG A 437 13.26 -12.28 -16.69
N ILE A 438 12.54 -11.29 -16.20
CA ILE A 438 12.95 -9.90 -16.22
C ILE A 438 13.46 -9.51 -14.84
N VAL A 439 14.59 -8.80 -14.79
CA VAL A 439 15.12 -8.17 -13.58
C VAL A 439 15.24 -6.68 -13.85
N SER A 440 14.61 -5.86 -13.01
CA SER A 440 14.74 -4.41 -13.00
C SER A 440 15.55 -3.97 -11.79
N GLU A 441 16.72 -3.41 -12.04
CA GLU A 441 17.61 -2.82 -11.05
C GLU A 441 17.43 -1.30 -11.09
N ILE A 442 16.96 -0.72 -9.99
CA ILE A 442 16.80 0.73 -9.90
C ILE A 442 18.15 1.35 -9.51
N TRP A 443 18.74 2.10 -10.44
CA TRP A 443 20.04 2.75 -10.20
C TRP A 443 19.91 4.19 -9.71
N GLU A 444 18.80 4.87 -10.02
CA GLU A 444 18.45 6.18 -9.49
C GLU A 444 16.94 6.26 -9.23
N SER A 445 16.52 6.95 -8.17
CA SER A 445 15.11 7.12 -7.87
C SER A 445 14.77 8.52 -7.33
N ASN A 446 14.13 9.30 -8.20
CA ASN A 446 13.43 10.52 -7.86
C ASN A 446 12.00 10.54 -8.46
N GLY A 447 11.25 9.46 -8.23
CA GLY A 447 9.84 9.35 -8.64
C GLY A 447 9.57 8.11 -9.49
N SER A 448 8.40 7.49 -9.26
CA SER A 448 7.86 6.27 -9.88
C SER A 448 8.84 5.43 -10.70
N SER A 449 9.74 4.75 -9.99
CA SER A 449 10.70 3.78 -10.53
C SER A 449 10.05 2.47 -11.00
N SER A 450 8.85 2.15 -10.50
CA SER A 450 8.03 1.04 -11.01
C SER A 450 7.63 1.26 -12.48
N MET A 451 7.25 2.49 -12.85
CA MET A 451 6.93 2.85 -14.23
C MET A 451 8.15 3.07 -15.12
N ALA A 452 9.35 3.13 -14.55
CA ALA A 452 10.58 3.03 -15.32
C ALA A 452 10.98 1.56 -15.58
N SER A 453 10.41 0.63 -14.81
CA SER A 453 10.65 -0.82 -14.97
C SER A 453 9.74 -1.46 -16.02
N VAL A 454 8.52 -0.92 -16.16
CA VAL A 454 7.62 -1.15 -17.29
C VAL A 454 8.25 -0.51 -18.51
#